data_AF-A0A7X9GW32-F1
#
_entry.id   AF-A0A7X9GW32-F1
#
_cell.length_a   1.000
_cell.length_b   1.000
_cell.length_c   1.000
_cell.angle_alpha   90.00
_cell.angle_beta   90.00
_cell.angle_gamma   90.00
#
_symmetry.space_group_name_H-M   'P 1'
#
loop_
_entity.id
_entity.type
_entity.pdbx_description
1 polymer ?
#
loop_
_entity_poly.entity_id
_entity_poly.type
_entity_poly.pdbx_seq_one_letter_code
_entity_poly.pdbx_strand_id
1 'polypeptide(L)'
;EAGVKKVVAKAHDQLHGKVLAKIGADKIIYPERDMGVRVAHNLVSSNILDFIELSPDYSILEITALEQWINKSLKELRLPKNYGINVMAIKRGRDINVSPYADDIILRGDILVVIGDTVNIEKIEQKVGE
;
A
#
# COMPACT_ATOMS: atom_id res chain seq x y z
N GLU A 1 -17.73 -1.03 37.74
CA GLU A 1 -17.09 -1.16 36.42
C GLU A 1 -16.50 -2.56 36.27
N ALA A 2 -16.53 -3.16 35.08
CA ALA A 2 -16.18 -4.57 34.85
C ALA A 2 -14.65 -4.87 34.82
N GLY A 3 -13.79 -3.89 35.14
CA GLY A 3 -12.33 -4.09 35.23
C GLY A 3 -11.63 -4.31 33.88
N VAL A 4 -12.28 -3.98 32.76
CA VAL A 4 -11.72 -4.18 31.42
C VAL A 4 -10.65 -3.12 31.14
N LYS A 5 -9.43 -3.56 30.77
CA LYS A 5 -8.28 -2.68 30.55
C LYS A 5 -8.31 -1.90 29.22
N LYS A 6 -9.06 -2.39 28.23
CA LYS A 6 -9.15 -1.79 26.89
C LYS A 6 -10.44 -2.21 26.19
N VAL A 7 -11.21 -1.24 25.72
CA VAL A 7 -12.45 -1.40 24.97
C VAL A 7 -12.24 -0.86 23.55
N VAL A 8 -12.38 -1.74 22.56
CA VAL A 8 -12.36 -1.36 21.14
C VAL A 8 -13.79 -1.43 20.61
N ALA A 9 -14.28 -0.35 20.03
CA ALA A 9 -15.66 -0.25 19.54
C ALA A 9 -15.70 0.11 18.05
N LYS A 10 -16.63 -0.51 17.32
CA LYS A 10 -16.93 -0.15 15.92
C LYS A 10 -17.95 0.98 15.90
N ALA A 11 -17.63 2.05 15.18
CA ALA A 11 -18.57 3.13 14.89
C ALA A 11 -19.15 2.99 13.48
N HIS A 12 -20.44 3.27 13.34
CA HIS A 12 -21.13 3.25 12.04
C HIS A 12 -20.98 4.59 11.30
N ASP A 13 -20.85 5.69 12.05
CA ASP A 13 -20.66 7.04 11.53
C ASP A 13 -19.93 7.90 12.58
N GLN A 14 -19.59 9.14 12.21
CA GLN A 14 -18.86 10.05 13.09
C GLN A 14 -19.62 10.40 14.38
N LEU A 15 -20.96 10.46 14.33
CA LEU A 15 -21.77 10.81 15.50
C LEU A 15 -21.73 9.67 16.52
N HIS A 16 -21.94 8.44 16.06
CA HIS A 16 -21.83 7.23 16.87
C HIS A 16 -20.43 7.11 17.46
N GLY A 17 -19.38 7.38 16.68
CA GLY A 17 -18.01 7.43 17.18
C GLY A 17 -17.80 8.46 18.30
N LYS A 18 -18.36 9.66 18.17
CA LYS A 18 -18.30 10.68 19.24
C LYS A 18 -19.01 10.21 20.51
N VAL A 19 -20.13 9.49 20.39
CA VAL A 19 -20.82 8.91 21.55
C VAL A 19 -19.95 7.84 22.20
N LEU A 20 -19.41 6.89 21.42
CA LEU A 20 -18.51 5.84 21.91
C LEU A 20 -17.29 6.40 22.64
N ALA A 21 -16.72 7.50 22.14
CA ALA A 21 -15.60 8.19 22.79
C ALA A 21 -16.01 8.77 24.16
N LYS A 22 -17.18 9.41 24.22
CA LYS A 22 -17.69 10.03 25.46
C LYS A 22 -18.06 9.01 26.54
N ILE A 23 -18.44 7.79 26.16
CA ILE A 23 -18.77 6.71 27.11
C ILE A 23 -17.57 5.86 27.51
N GLY A 24 -16.36 6.21 27.07
CA GLY A 24 -15.11 5.59 27.54
C GLY A 24 -14.56 4.46 26.67
N ALA A 25 -14.89 4.38 25.39
CA ALA A 25 -14.19 3.46 24.47
C ALA A 25 -12.75 3.95 24.20
N ASP A 26 -11.76 3.09 24.40
CA ASP A 26 -10.33 3.43 24.23
C ASP A 26 -9.91 3.55 22.77
N LYS A 27 -10.51 2.74 21.88
CA LYS A 27 -10.25 2.79 20.44
C LYS A 27 -11.53 2.64 19.67
N ILE A 28 -11.74 3.54 18.72
CA ILE A 28 -12.89 3.52 17.81
C ILE A 28 -12.37 3.23 16.41
N ILE A 29 -13.00 2.28 15.72
CA ILE A 29 -12.67 1.91 14.34
C ILE A 29 -13.85 2.15 13.40
N TYR A 30 -13.57 2.47 12.14
CA TYR A 30 -14.57 2.74 11.10
C TYR A 30 -14.34 1.84 9.88
N PRO A 31 -14.56 0.52 9.98
CA PRO A 31 -14.11 -0.45 8.98
C PRO A 31 -14.57 -0.13 7.57
N GLU A 32 -15.85 0.21 7.40
CA GLU A 32 -16.45 0.50 6.10
C GLU A 32 -15.88 1.75 5.46
N ARG A 33 -15.67 2.81 6.25
CA ARG A 33 -15.10 4.06 5.75
C ARG A 33 -13.64 3.86 5.37
N ASP A 34 -12.87 3.23 6.25
CA ASP A 34 -11.44 3.03 6.07
C ASP A 34 -11.17 2.07 4.89
N MET A 35 -12.00 1.03 4.71
CA MET A 35 -11.98 0.18 3.52
C MET A 35 -12.49 0.90 2.27
N GLY A 36 -13.50 1.76 2.39
CA GLY A 36 -14.01 2.55 1.28
C GLY A 36 -12.93 3.45 0.67
N VAL A 37 -12.13 4.10 1.51
CA VAL A 37 -10.97 4.90 1.08
C VAL A 37 -9.98 4.01 0.31
N ARG A 38 -9.64 2.84 0.86
CA ARG A 38 -8.72 1.90 0.20
C ARG A 38 -9.21 1.45 -1.18
N VAL A 39 -10.48 1.07 -1.27
CA VAL A 39 -11.09 0.66 -2.55
C VAL A 39 -11.10 1.81 -3.55
N ALA A 40 -11.42 3.03 -3.10
CA ALA A 40 -11.38 4.21 -3.96
C ALA A 40 -9.98 4.46 -4.53
N HIS A 41 -8.93 4.37 -3.72
CA HIS A 41 -7.55 4.48 -4.21
C HIS A 41 -7.21 3.41 -5.27
N ASN A 42 -7.56 2.15 -5.03
CA ASN A 42 -7.34 1.07 -6.00
C ASN A 42 -8.13 1.26 -7.32
N LEU A 43 -9.31 1.89 -7.28
CA LEU A 43 -10.11 2.14 -8.48
C LEU A 43 -9.56 3.27 -9.35
N VAL A 44 -8.88 4.25 -8.75
CA VAL A 44 -8.33 5.41 -9.46
C VAL A 44 -6.96 5.09 -10.06
N SER A 45 -6.20 4.17 -9.47
CA SER A 45 -4.81 3.88 -9.87
C SER A 45 -4.69 2.51 -10.54
N SER A 46 -4.61 2.51 -11.88
CA SER A 46 -4.77 1.32 -12.74
C SER A 46 -3.78 0.18 -12.48
N ASN A 47 -2.60 0.48 -11.91
CA ASN A 47 -1.55 -0.52 -11.65
C ASN A 47 -1.29 -0.77 -10.16
N ILE A 48 -2.06 -0.21 -9.22
CA ILE A 48 -1.95 -0.52 -7.79
C ILE A 48 -2.98 -1.56 -7.42
N LEU A 49 -2.52 -2.65 -6.81
CA LEU A 49 -3.38 -3.75 -6.38
C LEU A 49 -3.74 -3.65 -4.89
N ASP A 50 -2.80 -3.25 -4.04
CA ASP A 50 -3.02 -3.04 -2.61
C ASP A 50 -2.02 -2.03 -2.04
N PHE A 51 -2.42 -1.36 -0.96
CA PHE A 51 -1.68 -0.33 -0.26
C PHE A 51 -1.75 -0.56 1.26
N ILE A 52 -0.59 -0.47 1.91
CA ILE A 52 -0.45 -0.55 3.36
C ILE A 52 0.37 0.65 3.83
N GLU A 53 -0.25 1.53 4.61
CA GLU A 53 0.46 2.60 5.30
C GLU A 53 1.37 1.99 6.38
N LEU A 54 2.68 2.22 6.26
CA LEU A 54 3.66 1.76 7.25
C LEU A 54 3.89 2.82 8.32
N SER A 55 3.94 4.09 7.91
CA SER A 55 4.01 5.27 8.76
C SER A 55 3.41 6.47 8.00
N PRO A 56 3.24 7.65 8.64
CA PRO A 56 2.67 8.82 7.96
C PRO A 56 3.42 9.22 6.67
N ASP A 57 4.71 8.91 6.59
CA ASP A 57 5.57 9.30 5.47
C ASP A 57 5.82 8.15 4.49
N TYR A 58 5.66 6.89 4.92
CA TYR A 58 6.05 5.71 4.15
C TYR A 58 4.92 4.70 3.97
N SER A 59 4.87 4.14 2.77
CA SER A 59 3.85 3.18 2.39
C SER A 59 4.42 2.00 1.62
N ILE A 60 3.75 0.85 1.74
CA ILE A 60 4.03 -0.38 1.00
C ILE A 60 2.92 -0.59 -0.02
N LEU A 61 3.28 -0.91 -1.27
CA LEU A 61 2.32 -1.13 -2.34
C LEU A 61 2.66 -2.34 -3.19
N GLU A 62 1.61 -2.95 -3.74
CA GLU A 62 1.70 -3.88 -4.85
C GLU A 62 1.47 -3.14 -6.18
N ILE A 63 2.48 -3.13 -7.05
CA ILE A 63 2.45 -2.45 -8.36
C ILE A 63 2.64 -3.46 -9.48
N THR A 64 1.74 -3.48 -10.46
CA THR A 64 1.95 -4.24 -11.70
C THR A 64 3.14 -3.68 -12.48
N ALA A 65 4.04 -4.54 -12.94
CA ALA A 65 5.23 -4.15 -13.68
C ALA A 65 4.89 -3.21 -14.86
N LEU A 66 5.49 -2.01 -14.84
CA LEU A 66 5.31 -1.00 -15.88
C LEU A 66 5.97 -1.44 -17.18
N GLU A 67 5.40 -1.08 -18.33
CA GLU A 67 5.97 -1.38 -19.65
C GLU A 67 7.44 -0.99 -19.76
N GLN A 68 7.81 0.18 -19.23
CA GLN A 68 9.18 0.69 -19.22
C GLN A 68 10.15 -0.10 -18.32
N TRP A 69 9.65 -0.95 -17.42
CA TRP A 69 10.45 -1.79 -16.51
C TRP A 69 10.65 -3.21 -17.01
N ILE A 70 9.82 -3.67 -17.97
CA ILE A 70 9.87 -5.02 -18.50
C ILE A 70 11.23 -5.30 -19.17
N ASN A 71 11.75 -6.49 -18.94
CA ASN A 71 13.04 -7.00 -19.43
C ASN A 71 14.26 -6.20 -18.96
N LYS A 72 14.14 -5.46 -17.85
CA LYS A 72 15.26 -4.78 -17.18
C LYS A 72 15.48 -5.36 -15.80
N SER A 73 16.74 -5.40 -15.39
CA SER A 73 17.13 -5.75 -14.03
C SER A 73 16.87 -4.59 -13.05
N LEU A 74 16.73 -4.91 -11.77
CA LEU A 74 16.62 -3.90 -10.70
C LEU A 74 17.82 -2.93 -10.70
N LYS A 75 19.02 -3.43 -11.01
CA LYS A 75 20.26 -2.65 -11.13
C LYS A 75 20.21 -1.63 -12.26
N GLU A 76 19.67 -2.01 -13.42
CA GLU A 76 19.53 -1.11 -14.56
C GLU A 76 18.50 -0.01 -14.29
N LEU A 77 17.40 -0.37 -13.64
CA LEU A 77 16.31 0.54 -13.35
C LEU A 77 16.64 1.57 -12.27
N ARG A 78 17.54 1.23 -11.34
CA ARG A 78 17.94 2.10 -10.22
C ARG A 78 16.73 2.73 -9.52
N LEU A 79 15.71 1.92 -9.25
CA LEU A 79 14.42 2.38 -8.73
C LEU A 79 14.51 3.27 -7.47
N PRO A 80 15.41 3.01 -6.50
CA PRO A 80 15.56 3.90 -5.36
C PRO A 80 15.98 5.32 -5.75
N LYS A 81 16.84 5.45 -6.76
CA LYS A 81 17.32 6.75 -7.24
C LYS A 81 16.31 7.43 -8.16
N ASN A 82 15.69 6.68 -9.06
CA ASN A 82 14.88 7.23 -10.14
C ASN A 82 13.42 7.47 -9.71
N TYR A 83 12.93 6.70 -8.73
CA TYR A 83 11.53 6.72 -8.31
C TYR A 83 11.36 6.81 -6.79
N GLY A 84 12.43 6.75 -5.98
CA GLY A 84 12.33 6.83 -4.53
C GLY A 84 11.71 5.59 -3.87
N ILE A 85 11.73 4.45 -4.55
CA ILE A 85 11.13 3.19 -4.07
C ILE A 85 12.16 2.06 -3.99
N ASN A 86 11.98 1.16 -3.02
CA ASN A 86 12.74 -0.09 -2.89
C ASN A 86 11.83 -1.28 -3.16
N VAL A 87 12.33 -2.27 -3.91
CA VAL A 87 11.59 -3.50 -4.20
C VAL A 87 11.85 -4.51 -3.09
N MET A 88 10.79 -4.94 -2.41
CA MET A 88 10.83 -5.96 -1.36
C MET A 88 10.59 -7.36 -1.90
N ALA A 89 9.72 -7.51 -2.90
CA ALA A 89 9.44 -8.79 -3.53
C ALA A 89 8.99 -8.62 -4.99
N ILE A 90 9.20 -9.66 -5.79
CA ILE A 90 8.66 -9.82 -7.14
C ILE A 90 7.77 -11.06 -7.13
N LYS A 91 6.47 -10.85 -7.38
CA LYS A 91 5.48 -11.92 -7.51
C LYS A 91 5.23 -12.20 -8.99
N ARG A 92 5.46 -13.45 -9.39
CA ARG A 92 5.31 -13.94 -10.76
C ARG A 92 4.32 -15.09 -10.77
N GLY A 93 3.07 -14.79 -11.11
CA GLY A 93 1.98 -15.77 -11.01
C GLY A 93 1.79 -16.23 -9.55
N ARG A 94 2.19 -17.47 -9.26
CA ARG A 94 2.12 -18.07 -7.91
C ARG A 94 3.43 -18.00 -7.14
N ASP A 95 4.55 -17.76 -7.82
CA ASP A 95 5.87 -17.73 -7.20
C ASP A 95 6.16 -16.32 -6.68
N ILE A 96 6.82 -16.24 -5.53
CA ILE A 96 7.23 -14.99 -4.91
C ILE A 96 8.72 -15.05 -4.64
N ASN A 97 9.48 -14.20 -5.34
CA ASN A 97 10.88 -13.93 -5.03
C ASN A 97 10.93 -12.82 -3.97
N VAL A 98 11.20 -13.21 -2.72
CA VAL A 98 11.35 -12.27 -1.60
C VAL A 98 12.80 -11.79 -1.53
N SER A 99 12.99 -10.49 -1.34
CA SER A 99 14.31 -9.84 -1.33
C SER A 99 15.09 -10.10 -2.61
N PRO A 100 14.55 -9.69 -3.78
CA PRO A 100 15.18 -9.93 -5.07
C PRO A 100 16.57 -9.29 -5.14
N TYR A 101 17.45 -9.92 -5.89
CA TYR A 101 18.80 -9.45 -6.14
C TYR A 101 18.82 -8.38 -7.24
N ALA A 102 19.92 -7.65 -7.32
CA ALA A 102 20.05 -6.53 -8.24
C ALA A 102 19.97 -6.94 -9.73
N ASP A 103 20.34 -8.18 -10.04
CA ASP A 103 20.31 -8.81 -11.36
C ASP A 103 18.97 -9.46 -11.71
N ASP A 104 18.02 -9.56 -10.76
CA ASP A 104 16.68 -10.06 -11.06
C ASP A 104 15.97 -9.19 -12.09
N ILE A 105 15.43 -9.84 -13.12
CA ILE A 105 14.76 -9.22 -14.26
C ILE A 105 13.26 -9.17 -13.99
N ILE A 106 12.69 -7.98 -14.15
CA ILE A 106 11.24 -7.78 -14.13
C ILE A 106 10.65 -8.22 -15.47
N LEU A 107 9.66 -9.08 -15.43
CA LEU A 107 8.95 -9.58 -16.61
C LEU A 107 7.53 -8.99 -16.69
N ARG A 108 6.93 -9.12 -17.88
CA ARG A 108 5.54 -8.73 -18.12
C ARG A 108 4.62 -9.52 -17.19
N GLY A 109 3.73 -8.81 -16.49
CA GLY A 109 2.76 -9.42 -15.56
C GLY A 109 3.32 -9.71 -14.17
N ASP A 110 4.59 -9.37 -13.89
CA ASP A 110 5.10 -9.38 -12.53
C ASP A 110 4.37 -8.31 -11.69
N ILE A 111 4.17 -8.61 -10.42
CA ILE A 111 3.71 -7.67 -9.41
C ILE A 111 4.87 -7.40 -8.47
N LEU A 112 5.28 -6.14 -8.36
CA LEU A 112 6.33 -5.70 -7.47
C LEU A 112 5.71 -5.25 -6.15
N VAL A 113 6.21 -5.80 -5.05
CA VAL A 113 5.92 -5.26 -3.71
C VAL A 113 7.00 -4.26 -3.39
N VAL A 114 6.64 -2.99 -3.22
CA VAL A 114 7.58 -1.89 -3.06
C VAL A 114 7.29 -1.07 -1.81
N ILE A 115 8.33 -0.41 -1.29
CA ILE A 115 8.24 0.54 -0.19
C ILE A 115 8.87 1.88 -0.61
N GLY A 116 8.22 2.99 -0.28
CA GLY A 116 8.74 4.34 -0.52
C GLY A 116 7.92 5.43 0.14
N ASP A 117 8.31 6.68 -0.10
CA ASP A 117 7.55 7.83 0.38
C ASP A 117 6.19 7.91 -0.32
N THR A 118 5.13 8.18 0.44
CA THR A 118 3.76 8.27 -0.10
C THR A 118 3.66 9.22 -1.30
N VAL A 119 4.36 10.37 -1.25
CA VAL A 119 4.40 11.36 -2.34
C VAL A 119 5.09 10.82 -3.61
N ASN A 120 6.12 10.00 -3.46
CA ASN A 120 6.84 9.45 -4.62
C ASN A 120 6.04 8.32 -5.29
N ILE A 121 5.32 7.55 -4.49
CA ILE A 121 4.37 6.54 -4.96
C ILE A 121 3.25 7.18 -5.78
N GLU A 122 2.62 8.26 -5.30
CA GLU A 122 1.57 8.97 -6.05
C GLU A 122 2.06 9.46 -7.44
N LYS A 123 3.34 9.82 -7.57
CA LYS A 123 3.92 10.19 -8.88
C LYS A 123 4.07 9.01 -9.82
N ILE A 124 4.30 7.81 -9.29
CA ILE A 124 4.32 6.58 -10.09
C ILE A 124 2.90 6.29 -10.59
N GLU A 125 1.88 6.53 -9.77
CA GLU A 125 0.46 6.39 -10.15
C GLU A 125 0.07 7.30 -11.31
N GLN A 126 0.47 8.57 -11.28
CA GLN A 126 0.13 9.50 -12.36
C GLN A 126 0.78 9.13 -13.70
N LYS A 127 2.01 8.60 -13.68
CA LYS A 127 2.71 8.15 -14.90
C LYS A 127 2.18 6.84 -15.48
N VAL A 128 1.31 6.17 -14.75
CA VAL A 128 0.68 4.91 -15.15
C VAL A 128 -0.62 5.13 -15.92
N GLY A 129 -1.29 6.28 -15.70
CA GLY A 129 -2.57 6.62 -16.34
C GLY A 129 -2.45 7.24 -17.74
N GLU A 130 -1.24 7.33 -18.30
CA GLU A 130 -0.95 7.76 -19.68
C GLU A 130 -0.49 6.57 -20.54
#